data_AF-A0A139ART3-F1
#
_entry.id   AF-A0A139ART3-F1
#
_cell.length_a   1.000
_cell.length_b   1.000
_cell.length_c   1.000
_cell.angle_alpha   90.00
_cell.angle_beta   90.00
_cell.angle_gamma   90.00
#
_symmetry.space_group_name_H-M   'P 1'
#
loop_
_entity.id
_entity.type
_entity.pdbx_description
1 polymer ?
#
loop_
_entity_poly.entity_id
_entity_poly.type
_entity_poly.pdbx_seq_one_letter_code
_entity_poly.pdbx_strand_id
1 'polypeptide(L)'
;MRTSLLGLVALVALAAVPDANAHTFIFGANTPAKANAQCIRKITNPAGGFRNSPIKDLASQDMVCGFSPTSAATETCTVAAGGTIELIYGHNNAQDDVIDPSHVGPCEVYLQQRASATAAPANAGWFKIQEETWTQATGWCTIHLIANKGILKVTLPSSLPAGNYFLRTEINALHEADVLTSTNPARGAQFYVQCAEITVTGGAAGTVAATPQVSIPGHITPATPGVLFNIYTGGSILDKGATYPNPFGPAVATLAGGQAAPVPVPAPAPVPATPAPAPVPATPAPAPAPVPATPAPPACVPAPATPAPVPATPAPAPVPATPAPAPAPAPAGAPVYDFAWDISACYPSGTGANIFQLNIAATVNGEQPAADANGGLAALTITFGGLASIGISNTWSSANSKAVGNQWQFETIDDGPNIGGQFLLPAGVACNGKVPATVPTLTMTGQLLSGGAIVANIHPKGQAAGQGATVPVTPAPVPATPAPAPATPAPAPAAGGAPNYVVKASAGSCWGTGPTSFVLNLQIAVNGMQPAGDANGGLAALQLTFNGAQDITATQTWNAANTKTAGNVFSFETQDDQPNVGGIFSSNSLGCANGVITPALTFSLAGQLLSGGAINPSVV
;
A
#
# COMPACT_ATOMS: atom_id res chain seq x y z
N MET A 1 -25.67 82.30 -7.43
CA MET A 1 -25.83 81.04 -6.67
C MET A 1 -25.25 79.94 -7.56
N ARG A 2 -23.97 79.56 -7.46
CA ARG A 2 -23.32 78.63 -6.50
C ARG A 2 -24.08 77.32 -6.29
N THR A 3 -23.59 76.23 -6.92
CA THR A 3 -23.31 74.84 -6.42
C THR A 3 -23.01 73.94 -7.64
N SER A 4 -21.77 73.47 -7.89
CA SER A 4 -20.99 72.38 -7.27
C SER A 4 -21.41 70.93 -7.59
N LEU A 5 -20.50 70.21 -8.29
CA LEU A 5 -19.91 68.87 -7.99
C LEU A 5 -20.89 67.65 -7.91
N LEU A 6 -20.60 66.41 -8.33
CA LEU A 6 -19.37 65.64 -8.60
C LEU A 6 -19.69 64.57 -9.69
N GLY A 7 -18.70 64.23 -10.50
CA GLY A 7 -18.68 62.99 -11.27
C GLY A 7 -18.41 61.77 -10.36
N LEU A 8 -19.17 60.71 -10.56
CA LEU A 8 -18.93 59.41 -9.93
C LEU A 8 -18.12 58.55 -10.89
N VAL A 9 -16.80 58.51 -10.71
CA VAL A 9 -15.93 57.50 -11.33
C VAL A 9 -16.11 56.21 -10.54
N ALA A 10 -16.74 55.20 -11.15
CA ALA A 10 -16.80 53.85 -10.60
C ALA A 10 -15.42 53.21 -10.76
N LEU A 11 -14.63 53.23 -9.69
CA LEU A 11 -13.38 52.49 -9.60
C LEU A 11 -13.73 51.00 -9.43
N VAL A 12 -13.70 50.25 -10.53
CA VAL A 12 -13.73 48.78 -10.48
C VAL A 12 -12.39 48.36 -9.88
N ALA A 13 -12.40 48.06 -8.58
CA ALA A 13 -11.30 47.36 -7.94
C ALA A 13 -11.25 45.95 -8.54
N LEU A 14 -10.37 45.77 -9.53
CA LEU A 14 -9.96 44.45 -9.97
C LEU A 14 -9.26 43.81 -8.76
N ALA A 15 -9.98 42.97 -8.03
CA ALA A 15 -9.38 42.16 -6.97
C ALA A 15 -8.34 41.27 -7.65
N ALA A 16 -7.07 41.62 -7.49
CA ALA A 16 -5.98 40.70 -7.73
C ALA A 16 -6.21 39.52 -6.77
N VAL A 17 -6.59 38.38 -7.34
CA VAL A 17 -6.63 37.12 -6.59
C VAL A 17 -5.18 36.87 -6.18
N PRO A 18 -4.84 36.76 -4.90
CA PRO A 18 -3.50 36.34 -4.52
C PRO A 18 -3.27 34.97 -5.14
N ASP A 19 -2.22 34.84 -5.94
CA ASP A 19 -1.78 33.57 -6.49
C ASP A 19 -1.61 32.60 -5.31
N ALA A 20 -2.47 31.58 -5.24
CA ALA A 20 -2.41 30.59 -4.19
C ALA A 20 -1.13 29.77 -4.38
N ASN A 21 -0.15 30.00 -3.50
CA ASN A 21 1.19 29.40 -3.50
C ASN A 21 1.23 27.91 -3.12
N ALA A 22 0.24 27.14 -3.57
CA ALA A 22 -0.07 25.82 -3.01
C ALA A 22 0.71 24.66 -3.64
N HIS A 23 1.00 24.72 -4.93
CA HIS A 23 1.25 23.55 -5.75
C HIS A 23 2.72 23.43 -6.20
N THR A 24 3.21 22.25 -6.60
CA THR A 24 4.63 22.08 -6.94
C THR A 24 4.89 21.21 -8.16
N PHE A 25 6.01 21.43 -8.82
CA PHE A 25 6.57 20.55 -9.85
C PHE A 25 8.07 20.79 -10.02
N ILE A 26 8.75 19.93 -10.78
CA ILE A 26 10.19 19.96 -11.04
C ILE A 26 10.50 20.77 -12.31
N PHE A 27 11.45 21.69 -12.19
CA PHE A 27 11.95 22.55 -13.28
C PHE A 27 13.20 21.99 -13.97
N GLY A 28 13.98 21.16 -13.28
CA GLY A 28 15.24 20.63 -13.78
C GLY A 28 15.94 19.75 -12.75
N ALA A 29 17.15 19.33 -13.07
CA ALA A 29 18.00 18.58 -12.17
C ALA A 29 19.44 19.09 -12.18
N ASN A 30 20.16 18.88 -11.07
CA ASN A 30 21.61 18.97 -11.04
C ASN A 30 22.21 17.57 -10.94
N THR A 31 23.19 17.30 -11.78
CA THR A 31 24.06 16.13 -11.71
C THR A 31 25.49 16.58 -11.43
N PRO A 32 26.41 15.67 -11.05
CA PRO A 32 27.83 16.01 -10.91
C PRO A 32 28.45 16.59 -12.19
N ALA A 33 27.87 16.29 -13.36
CA ALA A 33 28.36 16.74 -14.65
C ALA A 33 27.69 18.00 -15.18
N LYS A 34 26.47 18.32 -14.73
CA LYS A 34 25.67 19.41 -15.29
C LYS A 34 24.66 19.99 -14.28
N ALA A 35 24.69 21.30 -14.10
CA ALA A 35 23.63 22.03 -13.40
C ALA A 35 22.46 22.37 -14.34
N ASN A 36 21.24 22.42 -13.81
CA ASN A 36 20.00 22.74 -14.53
C ASN A 36 19.75 21.88 -15.79
N ALA A 37 20.12 20.60 -15.73
CA ALA A 37 19.85 19.63 -16.76
C ALA A 37 18.34 19.49 -17.02
N GLN A 38 17.97 19.47 -18.30
CA GLN A 38 16.60 19.39 -18.80
C GLN A 38 16.17 17.93 -19.02
N CYS A 39 16.52 17.08 -18.06
CA CYS A 39 16.24 15.66 -18.08
C CYS A 39 14.90 15.27 -17.45
N ILE A 40 14.12 16.26 -17.01
CA ILE A 40 12.76 16.07 -16.51
C ILE A 40 11.81 15.97 -17.71
N ARG A 41 10.92 14.98 -17.69
CA ARG A 41 9.86 14.82 -18.67
C ARG A 41 8.87 15.96 -18.50
N LYS A 42 8.57 16.64 -19.60
CA LYS A 42 7.67 17.79 -19.60
C LYS A 42 6.25 17.32 -19.29
N ILE A 43 5.61 18.01 -18.35
CA ILE A 43 4.19 17.85 -18.06
C ILE A 43 3.42 19.02 -18.66
N THR A 44 2.18 18.77 -19.08
CA THR A 44 1.30 19.80 -19.65
C THR A 44 0.24 20.22 -18.65
N ASN A 45 -0.50 21.30 -18.97
CA ASN A 45 -1.66 21.66 -18.18
C ASN A 45 -2.77 20.62 -18.43
N PRO A 46 -3.36 20.01 -17.38
CA PRO A 46 -4.56 19.20 -17.52
C PRO A 46 -5.77 20.08 -17.87
N ALA A 47 -6.87 19.45 -18.30
CA ALA A 47 -8.10 20.16 -18.57
C ALA A 47 -8.61 20.88 -17.31
N GLY A 48 -8.78 22.21 -17.40
CA GLY A 48 -9.27 23.02 -16.28
C GLY A 48 -8.26 23.22 -15.15
N GLY A 49 -6.99 22.87 -15.33
CA GLY A 49 -5.95 23.05 -14.32
C GLY A 49 -4.62 23.55 -14.89
N PHE A 50 -3.61 23.55 -14.04
CA PHE A 50 -2.25 23.95 -14.38
C PHE A 50 -1.33 22.75 -14.29
N ARG A 51 -0.16 22.82 -14.92
CA ARG A 51 0.83 21.75 -14.88
C ARG A 51 1.27 21.36 -13.46
N ASN A 52 1.19 22.29 -12.50
CA ASN A 52 1.48 22.02 -11.11
C ASN A 52 0.27 21.48 -10.33
N SER A 53 -0.90 21.32 -10.94
CA SER A 53 -2.08 20.74 -10.28
C SER A 53 -1.79 19.32 -9.75
N PRO A 54 -2.48 18.89 -8.69
CA PRO A 54 -2.24 17.57 -8.11
C PRO A 54 -2.99 16.51 -8.91
N ILE A 55 -2.44 15.31 -8.95
CA ILE A 55 -3.15 14.11 -9.37
C ILE A 55 -3.85 13.54 -8.13
N LYS A 56 -5.16 13.30 -8.25
CA LYS A 56 -5.98 12.77 -7.15
C LYS A 56 -6.64 11.44 -7.48
N ASP A 57 -6.77 11.15 -8.77
CA ASP A 57 -7.20 9.84 -9.25
C ASP A 57 -6.01 8.88 -9.27
N LEU A 58 -5.98 7.97 -8.30
CA LEU A 58 -4.90 7.00 -8.11
C LEU A 58 -4.84 5.94 -9.23
N ALA A 59 -5.92 5.77 -9.98
CA ALA A 59 -5.97 4.87 -11.13
C ALA A 59 -5.53 5.56 -12.44
N SER A 60 -5.34 6.89 -12.43
CA SER A 60 -4.96 7.63 -13.62
C SER A 60 -3.56 7.24 -14.12
N GLN A 61 -3.40 7.17 -15.44
CA GLN A 61 -2.10 7.00 -16.07
C GLN A 61 -1.14 8.17 -15.79
N ASP A 62 -1.67 9.34 -15.41
CA ASP A 62 -0.84 10.48 -14.99
C ASP A 62 -0.03 10.15 -13.72
N MET A 63 -0.44 9.17 -12.91
CA MET A 63 0.34 8.69 -11.76
C MET A 63 1.70 8.12 -12.15
N VAL A 64 1.95 7.77 -13.42
CA VAL A 64 3.25 7.24 -13.84
C VAL A 64 4.32 8.32 -13.84
N CYS A 65 4.09 9.43 -14.56
CA CYS A 65 5.09 10.47 -14.78
C CYS A 65 4.53 11.91 -14.82
N GLY A 66 3.37 12.14 -14.23
CA GLY A 66 2.67 13.43 -14.29
C GLY A 66 1.78 13.58 -15.53
N PHE A 67 1.10 14.71 -15.66
CA PHE A 67 0.21 14.99 -16.80
C PHE A 67 0.94 14.89 -18.13
N SER A 68 0.37 14.13 -19.08
CA SER A 68 1.03 13.76 -20.34
C SER A 68 2.31 12.91 -20.14
N PRO A 69 2.18 11.71 -19.51
CA PRO A 69 3.32 10.92 -19.03
C PRO A 69 4.24 10.39 -20.14
N THR A 70 3.84 10.47 -21.41
CA THR A 70 4.57 9.98 -22.58
C THR A 70 5.54 11.00 -23.20
N SER A 71 5.54 12.27 -22.77
CA SER A 71 6.46 13.30 -23.25
C SER A 71 7.93 13.01 -22.90
N ALA A 72 8.80 12.92 -23.90
CA ALA A 72 10.25 12.72 -23.67
C ALA A 72 10.92 13.94 -23.02
N ALA A 73 11.94 13.69 -22.20
CA ALA A 73 12.83 14.73 -21.72
C ALA A 73 13.65 15.33 -22.87
N THR A 74 14.18 16.55 -22.68
CA THR A 74 14.99 17.22 -23.72
C THR A 74 16.40 16.65 -23.79
N GLU A 75 16.87 16.08 -22.69
CA GLU A 75 18.14 15.36 -22.59
C GLU A 75 18.08 14.28 -21.50
N THR A 76 19.17 13.54 -21.32
CA THR A 76 19.29 12.50 -20.29
C THR A 76 20.34 12.91 -19.26
N CYS A 77 20.03 12.73 -17.97
CA CYS A 77 20.96 12.99 -16.89
C CYS A 77 21.90 11.80 -16.64
N THR A 78 23.21 11.99 -16.82
CA THR A 78 24.19 10.95 -16.48
C THR A 78 24.56 11.01 -15.00
N VAL A 79 24.44 9.88 -14.31
CA VAL A 79 24.76 9.73 -12.88
C VAL A 79 25.48 8.40 -12.68
N ALA A 80 26.50 8.34 -11.84
CA ALA A 80 27.12 7.06 -11.49
C ALA A 80 26.23 6.26 -10.54
N ALA A 81 26.31 4.93 -10.54
CA ALA A 81 25.78 4.12 -9.45
C ALA A 81 26.42 4.57 -8.13
N GLY A 82 25.62 4.76 -7.07
CA GLY A 82 26.09 5.37 -5.81
C GLY A 82 26.18 6.89 -5.85
N GLY A 83 26.02 7.52 -7.03
CA GLY A 83 26.04 8.95 -7.21
C GLY A 83 24.72 9.62 -6.82
N THR A 84 24.77 10.95 -6.73
CA THR A 84 23.61 11.77 -6.35
C THR A 84 23.13 12.60 -7.55
N ILE A 85 21.80 12.69 -7.68
CA ILE A 85 21.11 13.65 -8.54
C ILE A 85 20.21 14.52 -7.65
N GLU A 86 20.19 15.81 -7.92
CA GLU A 86 19.36 16.77 -7.18
C GLU A 86 18.23 17.23 -8.10
N LEU A 87 16.99 17.08 -7.67
CA LEU A 87 15.81 17.52 -8.42
C LEU A 87 15.35 18.87 -7.88
N ILE A 88 15.01 19.78 -8.80
CA ILE A 88 14.75 21.18 -8.49
C ILE A 88 13.23 21.44 -8.56
N TYR A 89 12.57 21.38 -7.42
CA TYR A 89 11.17 21.75 -7.25
C TYR A 89 10.96 23.27 -7.19
N GLY A 90 9.76 23.69 -7.55
CA GLY A 90 9.28 25.06 -7.47
C GLY A 90 7.77 25.11 -7.66
N HIS A 91 7.17 26.26 -7.39
CA HIS A 91 5.74 26.50 -7.61
C HIS A 91 5.49 27.20 -8.95
N ASN A 92 6.02 28.41 -9.12
CA ASN A 92 5.90 29.23 -10.33
C ASN A 92 7.24 29.36 -11.06
N ASN A 93 8.32 29.46 -10.30
CA ASN A 93 9.70 29.50 -10.73
C ASN A 93 10.51 28.43 -10.00
N ALA A 94 11.67 28.08 -10.53
CA ALA A 94 12.56 27.15 -9.84
C ALA A 94 12.97 27.74 -8.46
N GLN A 95 12.86 26.92 -7.40
CA GLN A 95 13.35 27.25 -6.05
C GLN A 95 12.73 28.52 -5.41
N ASP A 96 11.48 28.84 -5.75
CA ASP A 96 10.72 29.91 -5.12
C ASP A 96 10.16 29.48 -3.74
N ASP A 97 8.87 29.68 -3.50
CA ASP A 97 8.15 29.15 -2.34
C ASP A 97 7.99 27.63 -2.35
N VAL A 98 8.31 26.97 -3.49
CA VAL A 98 8.38 25.51 -3.66
C VAL A 98 7.02 24.83 -3.62
N ILE A 99 6.38 24.83 -2.45
CA ILE A 99 5.07 24.25 -2.13
C ILE A 99 4.57 24.91 -0.84
N ASP A 100 3.25 25.11 -0.69
CA ASP A 100 2.72 25.74 0.52
C ASP A 100 3.04 24.88 1.75
N PRO A 101 3.50 25.46 2.88
CA PRO A 101 3.81 24.71 4.10
C PRO A 101 2.64 23.89 4.68
N SER A 102 1.39 24.19 4.33
CA SER A 102 0.23 23.37 4.68
C SER A 102 0.24 22.00 4.00
N HIS A 103 0.93 21.84 2.88
CA HIS A 103 1.05 20.59 2.11
C HIS A 103 2.05 19.63 2.76
N VAL A 104 1.86 19.35 4.04
CA VAL A 104 2.65 18.35 4.77
C VAL A 104 2.44 16.97 4.15
N GLY A 105 3.51 16.20 4.07
CA GLY A 105 3.44 14.85 3.51
C GLY A 105 4.78 14.21 3.18
N PRO A 106 4.78 12.91 2.83
CA PRO A 106 5.98 12.18 2.45
C PRO A 106 6.45 12.51 1.02
N CYS A 107 7.71 12.21 0.74
CA CYS A 107 8.25 12.12 -0.61
C CYS A 107 8.84 10.73 -0.87
N GLU A 108 8.66 10.23 -2.08
CA GLU A 108 9.15 8.92 -2.50
C GLU A 108 9.88 9.01 -3.83
N VAL A 109 10.83 8.10 -4.04
CA VAL A 109 11.58 8.00 -5.29
C VAL A 109 11.61 6.55 -5.77
N TYR A 110 11.24 6.37 -7.04
CA TYR A 110 11.20 5.09 -7.72
C TYR A 110 12.13 5.10 -8.93
N LEU A 111 12.64 3.93 -9.28
CA LEU A 111 13.31 3.70 -10.55
C LEU A 111 12.57 2.65 -11.38
N GLN A 112 12.69 2.76 -12.70
CA GLN A 112 12.32 1.71 -13.65
C GLN A 112 13.43 1.61 -14.70
N GLN A 113 13.96 0.42 -14.93
CA GLN A 113 14.95 0.21 -15.99
C GLN A 113 14.29 0.27 -17.37
N ARG A 114 14.96 0.91 -18.31
CA ARG A 114 14.48 1.14 -19.68
C ARG A 114 15.21 0.23 -20.66
N ALA A 115 14.46 -0.33 -21.60
CA ALA A 115 15.03 -1.12 -22.70
C ALA A 115 15.93 -0.27 -23.62
N SER A 116 15.65 1.03 -23.76
CA SER A 116 16.45 1.98 -24.52
C SER A 116 16.27 3.41 -23.99
N ALA A 117 17.12 4.34 -24.43
CA ALA A 117 17.00 5.77 -24.09
C ALA A 117 15.76 6.45 -24.70
N THR A 118 15.03 5.80 -25.61
CA THR A 118 13.80 6.32 -26.24
C THR A 118 12.54 5.57 -25.80
N ALA A 119 12.68 4.46 -25.07
CA ALA A 119 11.55 3.69 -24.56
C ALA A 119 10.71 4.57 -23.62
N ALA A 120 9.39 4.53 -23.77
CA ALA A 120 8.43 5.20 -22.89
C ALA A 120 8.31 4.46 -21.53
N PRO A 121 7.84 5.14 -20.46
CA PRO A 121 7.58 4.50 -19.18
C PRO A 121 6.55 3.37 -19.33
N ALA A 122 6.85 2.21 -18.76
CA ALA A 122 5.89 1.11 -18.65
C ALA A 122 5.15 1.18 -17.30
N ASN A 123 4.02 0.49 -17.18
CA ASN A 123 3.31 0.47 -15.91
C ASN A 123 4.02 -0.42 -14.88
N ALA A 124 4.56 -1.58 -15.27
CA ALA A 124 5.20 -2.53 -14.35
C ALA A 124 6.72 -2.32 -14.22
N GLY A 125 7.32 -2.85 -13.16
CA GLY A 125 8.77 -2.89 -12.98
C GLY A 125 9.37 -1.65 -12.30
N TRP A 126 8.51 -0.83 -11.66
CA TRP A 126 8.98 0.24 -10.78
C TRP A 126 9.44 -0.34 -9.46
N PHE A 127 10.49 0.21 -8.87
CA PHE A 127 10.95 -0.17 -7.54
C PHE A 127 11.37 1.07 -6.76
N LYS A 128 10.95 1.16 -5.51
CA LYS A 128 11.26 2.30 -4.65
C LYS A 128 12.74 2.24 -4.24
N ILE A 129 13.45 3.36 -4.32
CA ILE A 129 14.86 3.46 -3.89
C ILE A 129 15.06 4.37 -2.69
N GLN A 130 14.10 5.27 -2.43
CA GLN A 130 14.17 6.24 -1.35
C GLN A 130 12.76 6.60 -0.90
N GLU A 131 12.63 6.81 0.41
CA GLU A 131 11.41 7.26 1.05
C GLU A 131 11.78 8.21 2.19
N GLU A 132 11.08 9.33 2.26
CA GLU A 132 11.12 10.24 3.40
C GLU A 132 9.69 10.55 3.82
N THR A 133 9.22 9.95 4.91
CA THR A 133 7.88 10.18 5.46
C THR A 133 7.91 11.28 6.51
N TRP A 134 7.68 10.92 7.78
CA TRP A 134 7.86 11.83 8.91
C TRP A 134 8.81 11.21 9.91
N THR A 135 9.71 12.02 10.44
CA THR A 135 10.50 11.66 11.62
C THR A 135 10.49 12.81 12.61
N GLN A 136 10.73 12.51 13.89
CA GLN A 136 10.89 13.55 14.90
C GLN A 136 12.10 14.47 14.62
N ALA A 137 13.12 13.96 13.93
CA ALA A 137 14.35 14.70 13.64
C ALA A 137 14.21 15.68 12.47
N THR A 138 13.47 15.30 11.43
CA THR A 138 13.39 16.05 10.16
C THR A 138 11.99 16.60 9.85
N GLY A 139 10.97 16.17 10.59
CA GLY A 139 9.57 16.47 10.26
C GLY A 139 9.13 15.75 8.99
N TRP A 140 8.15 16.33 8.29
CA TRP A 140 7.69 15.86 6.98
C TRP A 140 8.69 16.18 5.88
N CYS A 141 8.80 15.30 4.88
CA CYS A 141 9.65 15.55 3.72
C CYS A 141 9.35 16.88 3.03
N THR A 142 8.08 17.26 2.83
CA THR A 142 7.75 18.53 2.16
C THR A 142 8.26 19.76 2.92
N ILE A 143 8.32 19.71 4.26
CA ILE A 143 8.90 20.78 5.07
C ILE A 143 10.43 20.85 4.89
N HIS A 144 11.09 19.69 4.86
CA HIS A 144 12.51 19.61 4.55
C HIS A 144 12.83 20.10 3.13
N LEU A 145 11.97 19.80 2.15
CA LEU A 145 12.07 20.26 0.77
C LEU A 145 12.00 21.79 0.67
N ILE A 146 11.07 22.42 1.39
CA ILE A 146 10.97 23.89 1.51
C ILE A 146 12.24 24.47 2.14
N ALA A 147 12.71 23.87 3.24
CA ALA A 147 13.94 24.30 3.92
C ALA A 147 15.16 24.22 2.98
N ASN A 148 15.20 23.21 2.10
CA ASN A 148 16.23 23.02 1.09
C ASN A 148 16.01 23.80 -0.21
N LYS A 149 15.10 24.79 -0.22
CA LYS A 149 14.83 25.63 -1.42
C LYS A 149 14.48 24.79 -2.65
N GLY A 150 13.63 23.79 -2.45
CA GLY A 150 13.11 22.93 -3.51
C GLY A 150 14.09 21.85 -3.97
N ILE A 151 15.25 21.69 -3.33
CA ILE A 151 16.21 20.65 -3.69
C ILE A 151 15.85 19.33 -3.01
N LEU A 152 15.36 18.37 -3.80
CA LEU A 152 15.24 16.97 -3.39
C LEU A 152 16.49 16.20 -3.83
N LYS A 153 17.27 15.73 -2.86
CA LYS A 153 18.49 14.95 -3.14
C LYS A 153 18.16 13.46 -3.24
N VAL A 154 18.54 12.85 -4.34
CA VAL A 154 18.36 11.42 -4.60
C VAL A 154 19.72 10.76 -4.76
N THR A 155 20.03 9.79 -3.90
CA THR A 155 21.23 8.97 -4.04
C THR A 155 20.88 7.64 -4.68
N LEU A 156 21.50 7.35 -5.81
CA LEU A 156 21.28 6.11 -6.53
C LEU A 156 21.94 4.95 -5.78
N PRO A 157 21.30 3.78 -5.66
CA PRO A 157 21.96 2.60 -5.10
C PRO A 157 23.26 2.26 -5.84
N SER A 158 24.33 1.94 -5.08
CA SER A 158 25.64 1.62 -5.64
C SER A 158 25.67 0.30 -6.42
N SER A 159 24.72 -0.59 -6.14
CA SER A 159 24.56 -1.88 -6.81
C SER A 159 23.72 -1.79 -8.09
N LEU A 160 23.28 -0.59 -8.51
CA LEU A 160 22.55 -0.46 -9.76
C LEU A 160 23.39 -0.88 -10.96
N PRO A 161 22.85 -1.72 -11.85
CA PRO A 161 23.45 -1.95 -13.14
C PRO A 161 23.60 -0.65 -13.94
N ALA A 162 24.63 -0.56 -14.77
CA ALA A 162 24.72 0.52 -15.74
C ALA A 162 23.61 0.36 -16.79
N GLY A 163 22.98 1.47 -17.18
CA GLY A 163 21.87 1.43 -18.12
C GLY A 163 20.99 2.69 -18.09
N ASN A 164 19.91 2.66 -18.86
CA ASN A 164 18.94 3.75 -18.90
C ASN A 164 17.82 3.47 -17.90
N TYR A 165 17.41 4.49 -17.15
CA TYR A 165 16.35 4.40 -16.15
C TYR A 165 15.41 5.59 -16.24
N PHE A 166 14.17 5.39 -15.85
CA PHE A 166 13.32 6.46 -15.36
C PHE A 166 13.55 6.61 -13.86
N LEU A 167 13.65 7.85 -13.41
CA LEU A 167 13.61 8.21 -12.00
C LEU A 167 12.32 8.97 -11.76
N ARG A 168 11.39 8.38 -11.02
CA ARG A 168 10.09 8.96 -10.69
C ARG A 168 10.12 9.48 -9.26
N THR A 169 9.63 10.69 -9.05
CA THR A 169 9.36 11.20 -7.71
C THR A 169 7.87 11.39 -7.48
N GLU A 170 7.47 11.23 -6.23
CA GLU A 170 6.10 11.36 -5.77
C GLU A 170 6.08 12.12 -4.46
N ILE A 171 5.36 13.23 -4.42
CA ILE A 171 4.99 13.92 -3.17
C ILE A 171 3.51 13.66 -2.94
N ASN A 172 3.14 13.22 -1.73
CA ASN A 172 1.74 13.08 -1.32
C ASN A 172 1.38 14.17 -0.30
N ALA A 173 0.68 15.22 -0.70
CA ALA A 173 0.23 16.28 0.21
C ALA A 173 -1.10 15.90 0.90
N LEU A 174 -1.12 16.03 2.23
CA LEU A 174 -2.17 15.44 3.09
C LEU A 174 -3.20 16.45 3.61
N HIS A 175 -3.10 17.72 3.24
CA HIS A 175 -3.95 18.80 3.79
C HIS A 175 -5.45 18.66 3.49
N GLU A 176 -5.83 17.84 2.52
CA GLU A 176 -7.21 17.46 2.23
C GLU A 176 -7.41 15.94 2.18
N ALA A 177 -6.46 15.18 2.69
CA ALA A 177 -6.50 13.73 2.74
C ALA A 177 -7.41 13.19 3.86
N ASP A 178 -8.15 14.05 4.56
CA ASP A 178 -9.15 13.65 5.55
C ASP A 178 -10.40 13.02 4.93
N VAL A 179 -10.51 13.08 3.60
CA VAL A 179 -11.56 12.46 2.79
C VAL A 179 -10.97 11.96 1.48
N LEU A 180 -11.49 10.87 0.92
CA LEU A 180 -11.06 10.37 -0.39
C LEU A 180 -11.63 11.21 -1.53
N THR A 181 -10.90 11.32 -2.64
CA THR A 181 -11.38 12.01 -3.85
C THR A 181 -12.61 11.35 -4.45
N SER A 182 -12.75 10.03 -4.33
CA SER A 182 -13.95 9.30 -4.73
C SER A 182 -15.19 9.72 -3.92
N THR A 183 -15.01 10.14 -2.67
CA THR A 183 -16.08 10.64 -1.81
C THR A 183 -16.35 12.13 -2.03
N ASN A 184 -15.29 12.93 -2.17
CA ASN A 184 -15.39 14.35 -2.48
C ASN A 184 -14.36 14.72 -3.55
N PRO A 185 -14.78 14.89 -4.82
CA PRO A 185 -13.88 15.22 -5.92
C PRO A 185 -13.11 16.54 -5.73
N ALA A 186 -13.58 17.44 -4.87
CA ALA A 186 -12.87 18.67 -4.54
C ALA A 186 -11.68 18.43 -3.60
N ARG A 187 -11.69 17.36 -2.80
CA ARG A 187 -10.66 17.04 -1.79
C ARG A 187 -9.92 15.74 -2.12
N GLY A 188 -9.14 15.21 -1.18
CA GLY A 188 -8.30 14.03 -1.35
C GLY A 188 -6.83 14.26 -1.02
N ALA A 189 -6.10 13.15 -0.85
CA ALA A 189 -4.66 13.16 -0.99
C ALA A 189 -4.26 13.69 -2.37
N GLN A 190 -3.22 14.52 -2.39
CA GLN A 190 -2.80 15.25 -3.58
C GLN A 190 -1.39 14.83 -4.00
N PHE A 191 -1.28 14.17 -5.16
CA PHE A 191 -0.02 13.63 -5.65
C PHE A 191 0.64 14.55 -6.67
N TYR A 192 1.89 14.92 -6.41
CA TYR A 192 2.75 15.63 -7.35
C TYR A 192 3.81 14.68 -7.86
N VAL A 193 3.62 14.23 -9.11
CA VAL A 193 4.43 13.17 -9.72
C VAL A 193 5.12 13.68 -10.97
N GLN A 194 6.41 13.39 -11.10
CA GLN A 194 7.17 13.61 -12.33
C GLN A 194 8.30 12.61 -12.48
N CYS A 195 8.75 12.44 -13.72
CA CYS A 195 9.86 11.54 -14.07
C CYS A 195 11.03 12.29 -14.69
N ALA A 196 12.24 11.89 -14.32
CA ALA A 196 13.47 12.22 -15.00
C ALA A 196 13.96 11.03 -15.84
N GLU A 197 14.64 11.31 -16.95
CA GLU A 197 15.35 10.33 -17.75
C GLU A 197 16.83 10.34 -17.34
N ILE A 198 17.34 9.20 -16.87
CA ILE A 198 18.72 9.09 -16.39
C ILE A 198 19.48 7.95 -17.08
N THR A 199 20.79 8.11 -17.21
CA THR A 199 21.73 7.05 -17.59
C THR A 199 22.66 6.79 -16.41
N VAL A 200 22.58 5.58 -15.87
CA VAL A 200 23.43 5.09 -14.79
C VAL A 200 24.74 4.56 -15.37
N THR A 201 25.85 5.01 -14.81
CA THR A 201 27.22 4.61 -15.21
C THR A 201 27.97 3.93 -14.06
N GLY A 202 29.08 3.24 -14.37
CA GLY A 202 29.95 2.62 -13.37
C GLY A 202 29.46 1.29 -12.78
N GLY A 203 28.17 0.95 -12.92
CA GLY A 203 27.63 -0.37 -12.57
C GLY A 203 27.97 -1.45 -13.60
N ALA A 204 27.81 -2.72 -13.22
CA ALA A 204 27.87 -3.83 -14.18
C ALA A 204 26.72 -3.71 -15.19
N ALA A 205 26.93 -4.09 -16.46
CA ALA A 205 25.82 -4.17 -17.40
C ALA A 205 24.90 -5.34 -17.03
N GLY A 206 23.58 -5.15 -17.09
CA GLY A 206 22.62 -6.22 -16.81
C GLY A 206 21.22 -5.72 -16.48
N THR A 207 20.30 -6.67 -16.29
CA THR A 207 18.94 -6.39 -15.83
C THR A 207 18.95 -6.14 -14.33
N VAL A 208 18.22 -5.13 -13.88
CA VAL A 208 18.05 -4.86 -12.45
C VAL A 208 17.12 -5.91 -11.83
N ALA A 209 17.61 -6.59 -10.80
CA ALA A 209 16.82 -7.49 -9.97
C ALA A 209 16.46 -6.75 -8.68
N ALA A 210 15.30 -6.08 -8.67
CA ALA A 210 14.79 -5.33 -7.53
C ALA A 210 13.60 -6.05 -6.88
N THR A 211 13.46 -6.01 -5.55
CA THR A 211 12.31 -6.57 -4.84
C THR A 211 11.96 -5.74 -3.60
N PRO A 212 10.69 -5.26 -3.45
CA PRO A 212 9.57 -5.47 -4.36
C PRO A 212 9.64 -4.60 -5.63
N GLN A 213 9.03 -5.09 -6.70
CA GLN A 213 8.64 -4.28 -7.86
C GLN A 213 7.13 -4.08 -7.84
N VAL A 214 6.67 -2.93 -8.33
CA VAL A 214 5.25 -2.55 -8.38
C VAL A 214 4.85 -2.08 -9.77
N SER A 215 3.54 -2.06 -9.99
CA SER A 215 2.92 -1.40 -11.13
C SER A 215 2.41 -0.02 -10.74
N ILE A 216 2.65 0.98 -11.58
CA ILE A 216 2.15 2.34 -11.44
C ILE A 216 1.34 2.66 -12.71
N PRO A 217 0.07 3.10 -12.63
CA PRO A 217 -0.75 3.19 -11.41
C PRO A 217 -1.05 1.83 -10.78
N GLY A 218 -1.48 1.84 -9.51
CA GLY A 218 -1.89 0.65 -8.75
C GLY A 218 -1.02 0.33 -7.53
N HIS A 219 0.17 0.94 -7.40
CA HIS A 219 1.04 0.78 -6.23
C HIS A 219 0.44 1.41 -4.97
N ILE A 220 -0.44 2.39 -5.15
CA ILE A 220 -1.25 3.00 -4.10
C ILE A 220 -2.72 2.97 -4.52
N THR A 221 -3.58 2.69 -3.55
CA THR A 221 -5.04 2.64 -3.70
C THR A 221 -5.69 3.49 -2.61
N PRO A 222 -7.00 3.76 -2.69
CA PRO A 222 -7.69 4.46 -1.61
C PRO A 222 -7.56 3.78 -0.24
N ALA A 223 -7.30 2.47 -0.21
CA ALA A 223 -7.06 1.69 1.01
C ALA A 223 -5.60 1.68 1.49
N THR A 224 -4.65 2.19 0.69
CA THR A 224 -3.26 2.26 1.10
C THR A 224 -3.13 3.16 2.34
N PRO A 225 -2.58 2.66 3.47
CA PRO A 225 -2.43 3.45 4.67
C PRO A 225 -1.68 4.75 4.37
N GLY A 226 -2.25 5.88 4.79
CA GLY A 226 -1.69 7.22 4.54
C GLY A 226 -2.33 7.97 3.36
N VAL A 227 -3.11 7.29 2.50
CA VAL A 227 -3.91 7.95 1.46
C VAL A 227 -5.13 8.66 2.04
N LEU A 228 -5.88 8.00 2.92
CA LEU A 228 -6.89 8.63 3.78
C LEU A 228 -6.24 8.89 5.14
N PHE A 229 -5.92 10.14 5.43
CA PHE A 229 -5.23 10.53 6.66
C PHE A 229 -5.63 11.95 7.09
N ASN A 230 -6.18 12.07 8.31
CA ASN A 230 -6.58 13.37 8.86
C ASN A 230 -5.47 13.99 9.72
N ILE A 231 -4.71 14.91 9.12
CA ILE A 231 -3.63 15.65 9.77
C ILE A 231 -4.09 16.68 10.82
N TYR A 232 -5.39 16.93 11.00
CA TYR A 232 -5.90 17.98 11.89
C TYR A 232 -6.34 17.46 13.27
N THR A 233 -6.25 16.15 13.50
CA THR A 233 -6.76 15.53 14.73
C THR A 233 -5.73 15.56 15.86
N GLY A 234 -5.89 16.47 16.83
CA GLY A 234 -5.18 16.41 18.12
C GLY A 234 -3.82 17.11 18.19
N GLY A 235 -3.60 18.22 17.48
CA GLY A 235 -2.36 19.01 17.58
C GLY A 235 -1.94 19.67 16.27
N SER A 236 -0.68 20.13 16.21
CA SER A 236 -0.08 20.73 15.02
C SER A 236 0.05 19.72 13.87
N ILE A 237 -0.26 20.14 12.64
CA ILE A 237 -0.08 19.33 11.43
C ILE A 237 1.38 18.89 11.22
N LEU A 238 2.34 19.66 11.76
CA LEU A 238 3.77 19.36 11.67
C LEU A 238 4.15 18.13 12.50
N ASP A 239 3.44 17.88 13.60
CA ASP A 239 3.73 16.78 14.53
C ASP A 239 2.86 15.55 14.24
N LYS A 240 1.84 15.67 13.38
CA LYS A 240 0.93 14.57 13.03
C LYS A 240 1.54 13.43 12.24
N GLY A 241 2.72 13.64 11.66
CA GLY A 241 3.40 12.54 11.01
C GLY A 241 3.89 11.46 11.97
N ALA A 242 3.92 11.71 13.29
CA ALA A 242 4.23 10.67 14.29
C ALA A 242 3.28 9.46 14.24
N THR A 243 2.05 9.66 13.76
CA THR A 243 1.05 8.59 13.59
C THR A 243 0.81 8.25 12.11
N TYR A 244 1.60 8.82 11.20
CA TYR A 244 1.49 8.52 9.78
C TYR A 244 2.16 7.17 9.47
N PRO A 245 1.57 6.33 8.60
CA PRO A 245 2.17 5.06 8.22
C PRO A 245 3.59 5.22 7.67
N ASN A 246 4.51 4.43 8.22
CA ASN A 246 5.90 4.40 7.80
C ASN A 246 6.35 2.93 7.70
N PRO A 247 6.62 2.40 6.48
CA PRO A 247 6.62 3.11 5.20
C PRO A 247 5.20 3.45 4.67
N PHE A 248 5.12 4.43 3.78
CA PHE A 248 3.99 4.70 2.90
C PHE A 248 4.09 3.83 1.64
N GLY A 249 3.02 3.19 1.19
CA GLY A 249 3.05 2.35 -0.01
C GLY A 249 4.07 1.17 0.06
N PRO A 250 4.67 0.75 -1.07
CA PRO A 250 5.61 -0.37 -1.09
C PRO A 250 6.92 -0.03 -0.36
N ALA A 251 7.56 -1.02 0.25
CA ALA A 251 8.86 -0.83 0.89
C ALA A 251 9.96 -0.42 -0.12
N VAL A 252 11.01 0.25 0.37
CA VAL A 252 12.25 0.47 -0.39
C VAL A 252 12.80 -0.88 -0.84
N ALA A 253 13.07 -1.00 -2.14
CA ALA A 253 13.45 -2.25 -2.76
C ALA A 253 14.90 -2.64 -2.46
N THR A 254 15.09 -3.94 -2.27
CA THR A 254 16.40 -4.58 -2.22
C THR A 254 16.87 -4.91 -3.63
N LEU A 255 18.14 -4.66 -3.94
CA LEU A 255 18.74 -5.00 -5.24
C LEU A 255 19.59 -6.26 -5.10
N ALA A 256 19.22 -7.33 -5.79
CA ALA A 256 20.01 -8.56 -5.86
C ALA A 256 21.15 -8.38 -6.88
N GLY A 257 22.38 -8.68 -6.47
CA GLY A 257 23.50 -8.83 -7.42
C GLY A 257 24.44 -7.64 -7.60
N GLY A 258 24.91 -7.03 -6.51
CA GLY A 258 26.06 -6.14 -6.58
C GLY A 258 26.87 -6.15 -5.29
N GLN A 259 27.75 -7.14 -5.12
CA GLN A 259 29.03 -6.78 -4.51
C GLN A 259 29.56 -5.66 -5.39
N ALA A 260 29.62 -4.44 -4.84
CA ALA A 260 30.45 -3.43 -5.45
C ALA A 260 31.81 -4.09 -5.68
N ALA A 261 32.25 -4.16 -6.95
CA ALA A 261 33.68 -4.27 -7.16
C ALA A 261 34.28 -3.14 -6.32
N PRO A 262 35.26 -3.41 -5.44
CA PRO A 262 35.85 -2.36 -4.63
C PRO A 262 36.23 -1.25 -5.58
N VAL A 263 35.62 -0.07 -5.39
CA VAL A 263 36.06 1.13 -6.09
C VAL A 263 37.57 1.19 -5.83
N PRO A 264 38.43 1.21 -6.86
CA PRO A 264 39.83 1.48 -6.62
C PRO A 264 39.87 2.81 -5.89
N VAL A 265 40.20 2.78 -4.60
CA VAL A 265 40.58 3.97 -3.86
C VAL A 265 41.65 4.63 -4.75
N PRO A 266 41.47 5.87 -5.21
CA PRO A 266 42.54 6.57 -5.89
C PRO A 266 43.75 6.48 -4.96
N ALA A 267 44.80 5.80 -5.42
CA ALA A 267 46.04 5.76 -4.67
C ALA A 267 46.37 7.21 -4.29
N PRO A 268 46.76 7.50 -3.03
CA PRO A 268 47.25 8.81 -2.67
C PRO A 268 48.24 9.27 -3.74
N ALA A 269 48.07 10.49 -4.24
CA ALA A 269 48.98 11.05 -5.23
C ALA A 269 50.42 10.78 -4.77
N PRO A 270 51.31 10.25 -5.63
CA PRO A 270 52.68 10.01 -5.24
C PRO A 270 53.27 11.30 -4.70
N VAL A 271 53.76 11.27 -3.46
CA VAL A 271 54.65 12.30 -2.95
C VAL A 271 55.79 12.42 -3.96
N PRO A 272 56.14 13.64 -4.45
CA PRO A 272 57.23 13.81 -5.39
C PRO A 272 58.50 13.13 -4.89
N ALA A 273 58.94 12.10 -5.59
CA ALA A 273 60.20 11.42 -5.30
C ALA A 273 61.37 12.34 -5.65
N THR A 274 62.33 12.41 -4.75
CA THR A 274 63.64 13.03 -4.96
C THR A 274 64.34 12.38 -6.17
N PRO A 275 65.01 13.13 -7.06
CA PRO A 275 65.59 12.56 -8.28
C PRO A 275 66.75 11.62 -7.96
N ALA A 276 66.67 10.37 -8.43
CA ALA A 276 67.76 9.42 -8.47
C ALA A 276 68.35 9.34 -9.91
N PRO A 277 69.66 9.04 -10.05
CA PRO A 277 70.44 9.33 -11.25
C PRO A 277 70.13 8.44 -12.47
N ALA A 278 70.37 9.00 -13.66
CA ALA A 278 70.23 8.36 -14.97
C ALA A 278 71.45 7.45 -15.33
N PRO A 279 71.45 6.72 -16.46
CA PRO A 279 71.20 5.28 -16.54
C PRO A 279 72.45 4.45 -16.93
N VAL A 280 72.39 3.13 -16.76
CA VAL A 280 73.36 2.17 -17.35
C VAL A 280 72.69 1.44 -18.53
N PRO A 281 73.30 1.41 -19.74
CA PRO A 281 72.75 0.72 -20.90
C PRO A 281 72.73 -0.81 -20.76
N ALA A 282 71.62 -1.44 -21.14
CA ALA A 282 71.51 -2.89 -21.29
C ALA A 282 71.49 -3.29 -22.78
N THR A 283 72.20 -4.38 -23.05
CA THR A 283 72.56 -4.99 -24.33
C THR A 283 71.36 -5.52 -25.13
N PRO A 284 71.36 -5.47 -26.49
CA PRO A 284 70.27 -5.98 -27.31
C PRO A 284 70.19 -7.53 -27.30
N ALA A 285 68.98 -8.06 -27.18
CA ALA A 285 68.69 -9.49 -27.33
C ALA A 285 68.51 -9.88 -28.82
N PRO A 286 68.85 -11.12 -29.24
CA PRO A 286 68.84 -11.53 -30.65
C PRO A 286 67.44 -11.78 -31.23
N ALA A 287 67.32 -11.52 -32.54
CA ALA A 287 66.12 -11.67 -33.35
C ALA A 287 65.68 -13.14 -33.58
N PRO A 288 64.37 -13.45 -33.57
CA PRO A 288 63.86 -14.77 -33.96
C PRO A 288 64.03 -15.05 -35.47
N ALA A 289 64.40 -16.29 -35.80
CA ALA A 289 64.58 -16.79 -37.16
C ALA A 289 63.24 -17.09 -37.88
N PRO A 290 63.22 -17.14 -39.23
CA PRO A 290 61.99 -17.23 -40.03
C PRO A 290 61.40 -18.65 -40.05
N VAL A 291 60.07 -18.73 -39.92
CA VAL A 291 59.29 -19.97 -40.12
C VAL A 291 59.05 -20.21 -41.62
N PRO A 292 59.30 -21.42 -42.17
CA PRO A 292 59.07 -21.73 -43.59
C PRO A 292 57.60 -21.76 -44.02
N ALA A 293 57.38 -21.47 -45.31
CA ALA A 293 56.09 -21.37 -45.99
C ALA A 293 55.33 -22.71 -46.12
N THR A 294 54.01 -22.64 -45.92
CA THR A 294 53.04 -23.71 -46.16
C THR A 294 52.78 -23.91 -47.66
N PRO A 295 52.73 -25.15 -48.21
CA PRO A 295 52.42 -25.40 -49.62
C PRO A 295 50.92 -25.28 -49.99
N ALA A 296 50.69 -25.09 -51.29
CA ALA A 296 49.42 -24.92 -52.02
C ALA A 296 48.48 -26.17 -52.02
N PRO A 297 47.19 -26.04 -52.39
CA PRO A 297 46.15 -27.04 -52.14
C PRO A 297 46.11 -28.16 -53.21
N PRO A 298 45.63 -29.37 -52.87
CA PRO A 298 45.25 -30.37 -53.88
C PRO A 298 43.80 -30.20 -54.36
N ALA A 299 43.61 -30.63 -55.61
CA ALA A 299 42.38 -30.55 -56.39
C ALA A 299 41.28 -31.56 -56.01
N CYS A 300 40.10 -31.24 -56.53
CA CYS A 300 38.80 -31.90 -56.51
C CYS A 300 38.79 -33.44 -56.59
N VAL A 301 37.90 -34.09 -55.83
CA VAL A 301 37.47 -35.50 -55.97
C VAL A 301 35.93 -35.57 -55.79
N PRO A 302 35.19 -36.39 -56.57
CA PRO A 302 33.73 -36.26 -56.71
C PRO A 302 32.89 -37.01 -55.67
N ALA A 303 31.63 -36.59 -55.58
CA ALA A 303 30.59 -36.97 -54.64
C ALA A 303 30.15 -38.46 -54.71
N PRO A 304 29.84 -39.11 -53.56
CA PRO A 304 29.11 -40.37 -53.52
C PRO A 304 27.59 -40.21 -53.55
N ALA A 305 26.94 -41.25 -54.07
CA ALA A 305 25.55 -41.33 -54.51
C ALA A 305 24.46 -41.25 -53.42
N THR A 306 23.31 -40.76 -53.86
CA THR A 306 22.01 -40.60 -53.19
C THR A 306 21.44 -41.91 -52.61
N PRO A 307 20.96 -41.92 -51.35
CA PRO A 307 20.13 -43.00 -50.84
C PRO A 307 18.67 -42.91 -51.33
N ALA A 308 18.05 -44.08 -51.53
CA ALA A 308 16.71 -44.32 -52.06
C ALA A 308 15.56 -43.73 -51.18
N PRO A 309 14.35 -43.52 -51.74
CA PRO A 309 13.26 -42.86 -51.05
C PRO A 309 12.56 -43.78 -50.03
N VAL A 310 12.26 -43.20 -48.86
CA VAL A 310 11.47 -43.81 -47.78
C VAL A 310 9.96 -43.73 -48.12
N PRO A 311 9.14 -44.76 -47.84
CA PRO A 311 7.72 -44.80 -48.19
C PRO A 311 6.86 -43.75 -47.47
N ALA A 312 5.81 -43.28 -48.16
CA ALA A 312 4.83 -42.30 -47.67
C ALA A 312 3.99 -42.84 -46.50
N THR A 313 3.80 -42.00 -45.49
CA THR A 313 2.89 -42.20 -44.35
C THR A 313 1.42 -42.00 -44.79
N PRO A 314 0.44 -42.76 -44.29
CA PRO A 314 -0.96 -42.63 -44.70
C PRO A 314 -1.60 -41.31 -44.23
N ALA A 315 -2.53 -40.79 -45.04
CA ALA A 315 -3.30 -39.59 -44.78
C ALA A 315 -4.19 -39.70 -43.51
N PRO A 316 -4.35 -38.62 -42.71
CA PRO A 316 -5.33 -38.57 -41.63
C PRO A 316 -6.77 -38.58 -42.15
N ALA A 317 -7.64 -39.28 -41.43
CA ALA A 317 -9.09 -39.32 -41.66
C ALA A 317 -9.78 -37.95 -41.42
N PRO A 318 -10.99 -37.71 -41.96
CA PRO A 318 -11.66 -36.41 -41.90
C PRO A 318 -12.12 -36.04 -40.49
N VAL A 319 -11.93 -34.78 -40.13
CA VAL A 319 -12.45 -34.17 -38.89
C VAL A 319 -13.99 -34.04 -38.98
N PRO A 320 -14.76 -34.54 -37.99
CA PRO A 320 -16.21 -34.30 -37.93
C PRO A 320 -16.55 -32.83 -37.65
N ALA A 321 -17.61 -32.34 -38.31
CA ALA A 321 -18.11 -30.98 -38.20
C ALA A 321 -18.57 -30.62 -36.77
N THR A 322 -18.23 -29.40 -36.35
CA THR A 322 -18.58 -28.81 -35.06
C THR A 322 -20.10 -28.60 -34.92
N PRO A 323 -20.73 -29.03 -33.80
CA PRO A 323 -22.14 -28.76 -33.54
C PRO A 323 -22.42 -27.27 -33.27
N ALA A 324 -23.59 -26.80 -33.69
CA ALA A 324 -24.06 -25.43 -33.48
C ALA A 324 -24.23 -25.08 -31.98
N PRO A 325 -24.07 -23.80 -31.58
CA PRO A 325 -24.12 -23.39 -30.17
C PRO A 325 -25.50 -23.59 -29.54
N ALA A 326 -25.51 -24.06 -28.30
CA ALA A 326 -26.71 -24.22 -27.48
C ALA A 326 -27.27 -22.85 -27.02
N PRO A 327 -28.59 -22.74 -26.73
CA PRO A 327 -29.22 -21.50 -26.30
C PRO A 327 -28.70 -21.00 -24.94
N ALA A 328 -28.64 -19.68 -24.78
CA ALA A 328 -28.15 -19.01 -23.58
C ALA A 328 -29.00 -19.33 -22.31
N PRO A 329 -28.37 -19.47 -21.12
CA PRO A 329 -29.09 -19.62 -19.86
C PRO A 329 -29.80 -18.33 -19.42
N ALA A 330 -30.90 -18.46 -18.67
CA ALA A 330 -31.70 -17.35 -18.14
C ALA A 330 -30.95 -16.53 -17.05
N PRO A 331 -31.29 -15.23 -16.85
CA PRO A 331 -30.62 -14.38 -15.87
C PRO A 331 -30.84 -14.85 -14.41
N ALA A 332 -29.77 -14.90 -13.63
CA ALA A 332 -29.81 -15.15 -12.18
C ALA A 332 -30.49 -13.98 -11.44
N GLY A 333 -31.27 -14.28 -10.40
CA GLY A 333 -31.97 -13.28 -9.57
C GLY A 333 -31.03 -12.43 -8.72
N ALA A 334 -31.56 -11.33 -8.15
CA ALA A 334 -30.81 -10.46 -7.23
C ALA A 334 -30.31 -11.23 -6.00
N PRO A 335 -29.08 -10.97 -5.51
CA PRO A 335 -28.53 -11.66 -4.35
C PRO A 335 -29.35 -11.38 -3.08
N VAL A 336 -29.58 -12.42 -2.29
CA VAL A 336 -30.31 -12.35 -1.02
C VAL A 336 -29.30 -12.32 0.13
N TYR A 337 -29.23 -11.19 0.82
CA TYR A 337 -28.46 -11.04 2.04
C TYR A 337 -29.34 -11.29 3.26
N ASP A 338 -28.84 -12.07 4.21
CA ASP A 338 -29.49 -12.38 5.47
C ASP A 338 -28.58 -12.07 6.65
N PHE A 339 -29.07 -11.26 7.58
CA PHE A 339 -28.30 -10.67 8.67
C PHE A 339 -28.89 -11.07 10.03
N ALA A 340 -28.17 -11.89 10.77
CA ALA A 340 -28.53 -12.33 12.11
C ALA A 340 -27.79 -11.50 13.17
N TRP A 341 -28.51 -10.79 14.04
CA TRP A 341 -27.89 -9.89 15.02
C TRP A 341 -28.08 -10.31 16.49
N ASP A 342 -27.10 -9.98 17.32
CA ASP A 342 -27.17 -10.10 18.77
C ASP A 342 -26.56 -8.88 19.48
N ILE A 343 -27.05 -8.57 20.68
CA ILE A 343 -26.42 -7.59 21.57
C ILE A 343 -25.66 -8.38 22.64
N SER A 344 -24.34 -8.22 22.65
CA SER A 344 -23.44 -9.00 23.51
C SER A 344 -23.12 -8.32 24.84
N ALA A 345 -23.23 -7.00 24.89
CA ALA A 345 -22.94 -6.22 26.09
C ALA A 345 -23.70 -4.89 26.11
N CYS A 346 -23.96 -4.38 27.32
CA CYS A 346 -24.41 -3.02 27.58
C CYS A 346 -23.76 -2.54 28.88
N TYR A 347 -23.08 -1.39 28.86
CA TYR A 347 -22.34 -0.88 30.02
C TYR A 347 -22.18 0.65 30.01
N PRO A 348 -21.88 1.30 31.15
CA PRO A 348 -21.68 2.75 31.22
C PRO A 348 -20.40 3.19 30.49
N SER A 349 -20.48 4.27 29.71
CA SER A 349 -19.31 4.85 29.00
C SER A 349 -18.43 5.78 29.85
N GLY A 350 -18.84 6.07 31.10
CA GLY A 350 -18.20 7.08 31.95
C GLY A 350 -18.54 8.54 31.62
N THR A 351 -19.22 8.81 30.49
CA THR A 351 -19.64 10.16 30.06
C THR A 351 -21.13 10.47 30.31
N GLY A 352 -21.81 9.62 31.07
CA GLY A 352 -23.25 9.73 31.37
C GLY A 352 -24.17 9.01 30.36
N ALA A 353 -23.64 8.57 29.21
CA ALA A 353 -24.32 7.67 28.28
C ALA A 353 -23.91 6.20 28.50
N ASN A 354 -24.78 5.26 28.16
CA ASN A 354 -24.45 3.83 28.13
C ASN A 354 -24.03 3.42 26.72
N ILE A 355 -23.17 2.42 26.60
CA ILE A 355 -22.75 1.80 25.35
C ILE A 355 -23.42 0.43 25.26
N PHE A 356 -23.87 0.02 24.08
CA PHE A 356 -24.20 -1.36 23.79
C PHE A 356 -23.41 -1.88 22.59
N GLN A 357 -23.11 -3.18 22.61
CA GLN A 357 -22.32 -3.84 21.58
C GLN A 357 -23.22 -4.70 20.70
N LEU A 358 -23.30 -4.34 19.42
CA LEU A 358 -24.08 -5.06 18.40
C LEU A 358 -23.15 -5.90 17.54
N ASN A 359 -23.44 -7.20 17.43
CA ASN A 359 -22.80 -8.11 16.48
C ASN A 359 -23.84 -8.54 15.44
N ILE A 360 -23.43 -8.63 14.18
CA ILE A 360 -24.28 -8.99 13.05
C ILE A 360 -23.52 -10.01 12.20
N ALA A 361 -24.02 -11.22 12.12
CA ALA A 361 -23.56 -12.22 11.18
C ALA A 361 -24.30 -12.04 9.86
N ALA A 362 -23.57 -11.98 8.74
CA ALA A 362 -24.16 -11.87 7.42
C ALA A 362 -24.02 -13.20 6.67
N THR A 363 -24.99 -13.53 5.82
CA THR A 363 -24.92 -14.61 4.82
C THR A 363 -25.48 -14.11 3.49
N VAL A 364 -24.94 -14.60 2.37
CA VAL A 364 -25.43 -14.28 1.01
C VAL A 364 -25.92 -15.58 0.38
N ASN A 365 -27.18 -15.61 -0.02
CA ASN A 365 -27.87 -16.79 -0.57
C ASN A 365 -27.74 -18.05 0.31
N GLY A 366 -27.56 -17.90 1.63
CA GLY A 366 -27.41 -18.99 2.60
C GLY A 366 -25.97 -19.48 2.81
N GLU A 367 -24.98 -18.88 2.16
CA GLU A 367 -23.56 -19.15 2.35
C GLU A 367 -22.89 -18.01 3.13
N GLN A 368 -21.78 -18.30 3.82
CA GLN A 368 -20.97 -17.25 4.43
C GLN A 368 -20.47 -16.33 3.30
N PRO A 369 -20.51 -14.98 3.44
CA PRO A 369 -19.85 -14.11 2.49
C PRO A 369 -18.38 -14.49 2.55
N ALA A 370 -17.89 -15.09 1.48
CA ALA A 370 -16.50 -15.46 1.29
C ALA A 370 -16.22 -15.09 -0.15
N ALA A 371 -15.11 -14.39 -0.39
CA ALA A 371 -14.66 -13.87 -1.67
C ALA A 371 -15.12 -14.71 -2.87
N ASP A 372 -16.30 -14.41 -3.41
CA ASP A 372 -16.87 -15.12 -4.53
C ASP A 372 -17.33 -14.17 -5.63
N ALA A 373 -17.38 -14.72 -6.84
CA ALA A 373 -17.55 -14.00 -8.09
C ALA A 373 -18.96 -13.40 -8.27
N ASN A 374 -19.86 -13.42 -7.28
CA ASN A 374 -21.29 -13.19 -7.49
C ASN A 374 -21.96 -12.15 -6.55
N GLY A 375 -21.30 -11.62 -5.53
CA GLY A 375 -21.89 -10.65 -4.60
C GLY A 375 -20.95 -9.52 -4.21
N GLY A 376 -21.00 -8.39 -4.90
CA GLY A 376 -20.15 -7.24 -4.58
C GLY A 376 -20.46 -6.58 -3.24
N LEU A 377 -19.51 -5.78 -2.73
CA LEU A 377 -19.66 -4.92 -1.54
C LEU A 377 -21.00 -4.18 -1.54
N ALA A 378 -21.66 -4.06 -0.38
CA ALA A 378 -22.94 -3.39 -0.24
C ALA A 378 -22.85 -2.13 0.65
N ALA A 379 -23.50 -1.05 0.22
CA ALA A 379 -23.81 0.07 1.09
C ALA A 379 -25.07 -0.27 1.88
N LEU A 380 -24.97 -0.30 3.21
CA LEU A 380 -26.02 -0.70 4.12
C LEU A 380 -26.40 0.44 5.08
N THR A 381 -27.68 0.50 5.42
CA THR A 381 -28.21 1.37 6.45
C THR A 381 -29.07 0.57 7.41
N ILE A 382 -28.66 0.51 8.68
CA ILE A 382 -29.45 -0.08 9.77
C ILE A 382 -30.15 1.04 10.52
N THR A 383 -31.46 0.89 10.74
CA THR A 383 -32.26 1.80 11.56
C THR A 383 -32.61 1.13 12.89
N PHE A 384 -32.32 1.82 13.99
CA PHE A 384 -32.58 1.38 15.36
C PHE A 384 -33.94 1.94 15.83
N GLY A 385 -35.01 1.18 15.60
CA GLY A 385 -36.36 1.50 16.06
C GLY A 385 -36.47 1.49 17.58
N GLY A 386 -37.26 2.41 18.13
CA GLY A 386 -37.40 2.61 19.58
C GLY A 386 -36.30 3.47 20.22
N LEU A 387 -35.25 3.83 19.48
CA LEU A 387 -34.25 4.81 19.89
C LEU A 387 -34.41 6.11 19.08
N ALA A 388 -34.29 7.26 19.76
CA ALA A 388 -34.34 8.57 19.11
C ALA A 388 -33.03 8.91 18.38
N SER A 389 -31.90 8.38 18.87
CA SER A 389 -30.59 8.53 18.25
C SER A 389 -29.65 7.40 18.66
N ILE A 390 -28.54 7.27 17.94
CA ILE A 390 -27.38 6.48 18.36
C ILE A 390 -26.11 7.29 18.13
N GLY A 391 -25.10 7.09 18.97
CA GLY A 391 -23.73 7.50 18.67
C GLY A 391 -22.88 6.29 18.30
N ILE A 392 -21.81 6.48 17.55
CA ILE A 392 -20.83 5.42 17.28
C ILE A 392 -19.63 5.64 18.19
N SER A 393 -19.27 4.60 18.95
CA SER A 393 -18.03 4.57 19.73
C SER A 393 -16.92 3.89 18.92
N ASN A 394 -17.21 2.70 18.38
CA ASN A 394 -16.35 2.02 17.43
C ASN A 394 -17.19 1.10 16.52
N THR A 395 -16.62 0.68 15.40
CA THR A 395 -17.20 -0.30 14.49
C THR A 395 -16.11 -1.24 14.00
N TRP A 396 -16.49 -2.45 13.57
CA TRP A 396 -15.61 -3.43 12.95
C TRP A 396 -16.28 -4.04 11.72
N SER A 397 -15.46 -4.59 10.82
CA SER A 397 -15.89 -5.18 9.54
C SER A 397 -16.83 -4.28 8.73
N SER A 398 -16.68 -2.96 8.88
CA SER A 398 -17.51 -1.93 8.25
C SER A 398 -16.68 -0.67 8.01
N ALA A 399 -16.78 -0.13 6.79
CA ALA A 399 -16.14 1.09 6.35
C ALA A 399 -17.16 2.23 6.29
N ASN A 400 -16.68 3.47 6.26
CA ASN A 400 -17.53 4.67 6.11
C ASN A 400 -18.69 4.74 7.12
N SER A 401 -18.48 4.19 8.32
CA SER A 401 -19.48 4.09 9.37
C SER A 401 -19.87 5.48 9.88
N LYS A 402 -21.16 5.78 9.81
CA LYS A 402 -21.74 7.06 10.20
C LYS A 402 -23.06 6.86 10.91
N ALA A 403 -23.26 7.57 12.03
CA ALA A 403 -24.57 7.67 12.67
C ALA A 403 -25.29 8.95 12.24
N VAL A 404 -26.56 8.83 11.85
CA VAL A 404 -27.45 9.96 11.56
C VAL A 404 -28.77 9.70 12.26
N GLY A 405 -29.06 10.46 13.33
CA GLY A 405 -30.22 10.18 14.17
C GLY A 405 -30.12 8.76 14.75
N ASN A 406 -31.14 7.94 14.51
CA ASN A 406 -31.19 6.53 14.93
C ASN A 406 -30.72 5.55 13.84
N GLN A 407 -30.01 6.02 12.82
CA GLN A 407 -29.51 5.19 11.72
C GLN A 407 -28.00 5.06 11.76
N TRP A 408 -27.49 3.87 11.45
CA TRP A 408 -26.09 3.59 11.17
C TRP A 408 -25.94 3.25 9.69
N GLN A 409 -25.21 4.09 8.97
CA GLN A 409 -24.87 3.93 7.56
C GLN A 409 -23.42 3.44 7.49
N PHE A 410 -23.16 2.41 6.69
CA PHE A 410 -21.82 1.87 6.51
C PHE A 410 -21.72 1.10 5.20
N GLU A 411 -20.48 0.84 4.79
CA GLU A 411 -20.16 -0.07 3.70
C GLU A 411 -19.60 -1.36 4.29
N THR A 412 -19.99 -2.51 3.77
CA THR A 412 -19.34 -3.77 4.15
C THR A 412 -17.88 -3.70 3.71
N ILE A 413 -16.95 -4.08 4.59
CA ILE A 413 -15.56 -4.35 4.20
C ILE A 413 -15.51 -5.83 3.82
N ASP A 414 -14.87 -6.11 2.68
CA ASP A 414 -14.79 -7.42 2.01
C ASP A 414 -15.21 -8.59 2.89
N ASP A 415 -16.50 -8.94 2.78
CA ASP A 415 -17.12 -10.14 3.32
C ASP A 415 -16.80 -10.53 4.76
N GLY A 416 -16.55 -9.55 5.64
CA GLY A 416 -16.34 -9.82 7.06
C GLY A 416 -17.58 -10.52 7.67
N PRO A 417 -17.49 -11.79 8.12
CA PRO A 417 -18.66 -12.58 8.49
C PRO A 417 -19.39 -12.04 9.73
N ASN A 418 -18.76 -11.10 10.45
CA ASN A 418 -19.28 -10.49 11.67
C ASN A 418 -19.11 -8.96 11.58
N ILE A 419 -20.14 -8.29 11.10
CA ILE A 419 -20.28 -6.83 11.08
C ILE A 419 -20.73 -6.37 12.46
N GLY A 420 -20.24 -5.23 12.96
CA GLY A 420 -20.75 -4.73 14.23
C GLY A 420 -20.08 -3.48 14.74
N GLY A 421 -20.45 -3.10 15.96
CA GLY A 421 -19.91 -1.92 16.61
C GLY A 421 -20.34 -1.78 18.07
N GLN A 422 -19.72 -0.83 18.75
CA GLN A 422 -20.20 -0.29 20.01
C GLN A 422 -20.90 1.03 19.74
N PHE A 423 -22.14 1.11 20.20
CA PHE A 423 -23.02 2.24 19.96
C PHE A 423 -23.40 2.90 21.28
N LEU A 424 -23.30 4.23 21.32
CA LEU A 424 -23.73 5.05 22.44
C LEU A 424 -25.26 5.18 22.40
N LEU A 425 -25.89 4.82 23.51
CA LEU A 425 -27.32 5.02 23.74
C LEU A 425 -27.63 6.50 24.02
N PRO A 426 -28.85 6.95 23.69
CA PRO A 426 -29.35 8.24 24.16
C PRO A 426 -29.27 8.38 25.68
N ALA A 427 -29.03 9.60 26.15
CA ALA A 427 -29.05 9.91 27.58
C ALA A 427 -30.38 9.45 28.21
N GLY A 428 -30.30 8.71 29.32
CA GLY A 428 -31.46 8.19 30.05
C GLY A 428 -31.88 6.76 29.67
N VAL A 429 -31.32 6.15 28.61
CA VAL A 429 -31.55 4.72 28.32
C VAL A 429 -30.60 3.87 29.16
N ALA A 430 -31.15 3.17 30.16
CA ALA A 430 -30.39 2.29 31.05
C ALA A 430 -30.02 0.95 30.38
N CYS A 431 -28.97 0.30 30.87
CA CYS A 431 -28.72 -1.10 30.59
C CYS A 431 -29.51 -1.98 31.57
N ASN A 432 -30.23 -2.99 31.07
CA ASN A 432 -30.85 -4.03 31.86
C ASN A 432 -30.06 -5.34 31.65
N GLY A 433 -29.07 -5.60 32.50
CA GLY A 433 -28.10 -6.66 32.27
C GLY A 433 -27.23 -6.37 31.05
N LYS A 434 -27.13 -7.32 30.11
CA LYS A 434 -26.29 -7.20 28.90
C LYS A 434 -26.96 -6.46 27.73
N VAL A 435 -28.21 -6.01 27.89
CA VAL A 435 -28.97 -5.35 26.81
C VAL A 435 -29.50 -3.99 27.26
N PRO A 436 -29.79 -3.06 26.32
CA PRO A 436 -30.52 -1.84 26.64
C PRO A 436 -31.90 -2.14 27.24
N ALA A 437 -32.37 -1.32 28.17
CA ALA A 437 -33.73 -1.43 28.73
C ALA A 437 -34.82 -1.28 27.66
N THR A 438 -34.52 -0.51 26.60
CA THR A 438 -35.29 -0.48 25.36
C THR A 438 -34.48 -1.20 24.29
N VAL A 439 -34.73 -2.50 24.10
CA VAL A 439 -34.07 -3.27 23.03
C VAL A 439 -34.54 -2.71 21.67
N PRO A 440 -33.63 -2.24 20.80
CA PRO A 440 -34.02 -1.65 19.54
C PRO A 440 -34.57 -2.72 18.59
N THR A 441 -35.58 -2.36 17.81
CA THR A 441 -35.93 -3.13 16.60
C THR A 441 -34.98 -2.71 15.48
N LEU A 442 -34.40 -3.66 14.74
CA LEU A 442 -33.53 -3.32 13.61
C LEU A 442 -34.28 -3.51 12.30
N THR A 443 -34.23 -2.49 11.44
CA THR A 443 -34.57 -2.62 10.03
C THR A 443 -33.37 -2.23 9.19
N MET A 444 -33.27 -2.78 7.98
CA MET A 444 -32.12 -2.56 7.14
C MET A 444 -32.51 -2.32 5.69
N THR A 445 -31.75 -1.46 5.03
CA THR A 445 -31.84 -1.19 3.59
C THR A 445 -30.44 -1.15 2.99
N GLY A 446 -30.31 -1.42 1.70
CA GLY A 446 -29.02 -1.33 1.03
C GLY A 446 -29.06 -1.59 -0.46
N GLN A 447 -27.90 -1.50 -1.09
CA GLN A 447 -27.65 -1.76 -2.50
C GLN A 447 -26.20 -2.20 -2.69
N LEU A 448 -25.91 -2.92 -3.78
CA LEU A 448 -24.52 -3.19 -4.16
C LEU A 448 -23.83 -1.86 -4.49
N LEU A 449 -22.54 -1.74 -4.18
CA LEU A 449 -21.70 -0.61 -4.59
C LEU A 449 -21.59 -0.49 -6.11
N SER A 450 -21.82 -1.59 -6.84
CA SER A 450 -21.95 -1.62 -8.31
C SER A 450 -23.29 -1.08 -8.83
N GLY A 451 -24.22 -0.70 -7.95
CA GLY A 451 -25.53 -0.17 -8.29
C GLY A 451 -26.64 -1.21 -8.51
N GLY A 452 -26.37 -2.50 -8.26
CA GLY A 452 -27.37 -3.57 -8.32
C GLY A 452 -28.27 -3.64 -7.08
N ALA A 453 -29.52 -4.07 -7.27
CA ALA A 453 -30.45 -4.29 -6.17
C ALA A 453 -30.04 -5.51 -5.33
N ILE A 454 -30.24 -5.42 -4.01
CA ILE A 454 -30.12 -6.55 -3.08
C ILE A 454 -31.47 -6.82 -2.43
N VAL A 455 -31.72 -8.08 -2.09
CA VAL A 455 -32.78 -8.44 -1.13
C VAL A 455 -32.10 -8.55 0.23
N ALA A 456 -32.49 -7.76 1.23
CA ALA A 456 -31.79 -7.72 2.51
C ALA A 456 -32.75 -8.03 3.67
N ASN A 457 -32.46 -9.09 4.42
CA ASN A 457 -33.23 -9.55 5.56
C ASN A 457 -32.42 -9.33 6.85
N ILE A 458 -33.03 -8.79 7.91
CA ILE A 458 -32.35 -8.64 9.21
C ILE A 458 -33.24 -9.18 10.33
N HIS A 459 -32.67 -10.02 11.21
CA HIS A 459 -33.43 -10.67 12.28
C HIS A 459 -32.54 -10.98 13.50
N PRO A 460 -33.14 -11.12 14.71
CA PRO A 460 -32.39 -11.56 15.88
C PRO A 460 -31.80 -12.96 15.68
N LYS A 461 -30.60 -13.17 16.20
CA LYS A 461 -29.91 -14.47 16.19
C LYS A 461 -30.78 -15.55 16.86
N GLY A 462 -30.99 -16.66 16.16
CA GLY A 462 -31.82 -17.78 16.62
C GLY A 462 -33.31 -17.71 16.22
N GLN A 463 -33.73 -16.67 15.48
CA GLN A 463 -35.02 -16.63 14.80
C GLN A 463 -34.88 -16.89 13.28
N ALA A 464 -35.92 -17.38 12.62
CA ALA A 464 -35.90 -17.63 11.19
C ALA A 464 -35.98 -16.32 10.37
N ALA A 465 -35.23 -16.25 9.27
CA ALA A 465 -35.33 -15.21 8.25
C ALA A 465 -36.79 -15.10 7.77
N GLY A 466 -37.45 -13.98 8.08
CA GLY A 466 -38.87 -13.75 7.73
C GLY A 466 -39.77 -13.20 8.84
N GLN A 467 -39.25 -12.96 10.05
CA GLN A 467 -40.01 -12.29 11.13
C GLN A 467 -39.68 -10.79 11.32
N GLY A 468 -38.87 -10.19 10.44
CA GLY A 468 -38.55 -8.76 10.43
C GLY A 468 -38.39 -8.21 9.01
N ALA A 469 -39.14 -7.14 8.71
CA ALA A 469 -39.25 -6.34 7.47
C ALA A 469 -38.43 -6.76 6.22
N THR A 470 -39.12 -7.23 5.18
CA THR A 470 -38.63 -7.26 3.79
C THR A 470 -38.88 -5.92 3.10
N VAL A 471 -37.87 -5.31 2.47
CA VAL A 471 -38.03 -4.08 1.65
C VAL A 471 -37.47 -4.32 0.23
N PRO A 472 -38.30 -4.44 -0.82
CA PRO A 472 -37.82 -4.52 -2.20
C PRO A 472 -37.58 -3.11 -2.80
N VAL A 473 -36.48 -2.93 -3.53
CA VAL A 473 -36.13 -1.67 -4.23
C VAL A 473 -36.30 -1.84 -5.75
N THR A 474 -36.93 -0.88 -6.44
CA THR A 474 -37.23 -0.90 -7.89
C THR A 474 -36.24 -0.04 -8.70
N PRO A 475 -35.76 -0.46 -9.90
CA PRO A 475 -34.73 0.29 -10.64
C PRO A 475 -35.25 1.20 -11.77
N ALA A 476 -34.46 2.20 -12.16
CA ALA A 476 -34.56 2.97 -13.41
C ALA A 476 -33.50 2.48 -14.44
N PRO A 477 -33.71 2.63 -15.78
CA PRO A 477 -32.98 1.85 -16.78
C PRO A 477 -31.71 2.54 -17.31
N VAL A 478 -30.65 1.75 -17.57
CA VAL A 478 -29.43 2.15 -18.32
C VAL A 478 -28.99 1.01 -19.27
N PRO A 479 -28.41 1.28 -20.47
CA PRO A 479 -28.19 0.31 -21.54
C PRO A 479 -26.90 -0.51 -21.40
N ALA A 480 -26.87 -1.65 -22.11
CA ALA A 480 -25.91 -2.74 -21.97
C ALA A 480 -24.53 -2.53 -22.63
N THR A 481 -23.49 -3.15 -22.03
CA THR A 481 -22.16 -3.44 -22.64
C THR A 481 -21.64 -4.76 -22.03
N PRO A 482 -20.82 -5.58 -22.73
CA PRO A 482 -20.76 -7.04 -22.51
C PRO A 482 -19.67 -7.52 -21.53
N ALA A 483 -19.89 -8.73 -20.99
CA ALA A 483 -19.09 -9.39 -19.95
C ALA A 483 -17.81 -10.12 -20.46
N PRO A 484 -16.77 -10.26 -19.61
CA PRO A 484 -15.56 -11.03 -19.92
C PRO A 484 -15.69 -12.54 -19.63
N ALA A 485 -14.77 -13.33 -20.19
CA ALA A 485 -14.74 -14.79 -20.23
C ALA A 485 -14.26 -15.48 -18.91
N PRO A 486 -14.55 -16.78 -18.69
CA PRO A 486 -14.31 -17.47 -17.41
C PRO A 486 -12.90 -18.05 -17.25
N ALA A 487 -12.39 -18.06 -16.01
CA ALA A 487 -11.11 -18.63 -15.61
C ALA A 487 -11.20 -20.12 -15.20
N THR A 488 -10.12 -20.86 -15.45
CA THR A 488 -9.92 -22.28 -15.11
C THR A 488 -9.32 -22.47 -13.69
N PRO A 489 -9.51 -23.62 -13.01
CA PRO A 489 -9.09 -23.83 -11.62
C PRO A 489 -7.57 -24.02 -11.45
N ALA A 490 -7.03 -23.54 -10.33
CA ALA A 490 -5.60 -23.61 -9.97
C ALA A 490 -5.17 -25.01 -9.49
N PRO A 491 -3.93 -25.47 -9.79
CA PRO A 491 -3.36 -26.71 -9.25
C PRO A 491 -2.66 -26.51 -7.90
N ALA A 492 -2.55 -27.60 -7.12
CA ALA A 492 -1.97 -27.65 -5.78
C ALA A 492 -0.46 -27.25 -5.73
N PRO A 493 0.03 -26.59 -4.66
CA PRO A 493 1.41 -26.12 -4.59
C PRO A 493 2.41 -27.23 -4.25
N ALA A 494 3.57 -27.17 -4.93
CA ALA A 494 4.72 -28.04 -4.77
C ALA A 494 5.61 -27.66 -3.58
N ALA A 495 6.38 -28.63 -3.08
CA ALA A 495 7.19 -28.59 -1.87
C ALA A 495 8.25 -27.45 -1.80
N GLY A 496 7.93 -26.37 -1.08
CA GLY A 496 8.88 -25.41 -0.50
C GLY A 496 9.17 -25.75 0.96
N GLY A 497 10.34 -25.34 1.49
CA GLY A 497 10.71 -25.57 2.90
C GLY A 497 9.80 -24.86 3.91
N ALA A 498 9.92 -25.21 5.20
CA ALA A 498 9.10 -24.64 6.27
C ALA A 498 9.20 -23.10 6.31
N PRO A 499 8.07 -22.36 6.32
CA PRO A 499 8.07 -20.90 6.32
C PRO A 499 8.63 -20.32 7.62
N ASN A 500 9.39 -19.23 7.52
CA ASN A 500 9.96 -18.51 8.65
C ASN A 500 8.94 -17.53 9.23
N TYR A 501 8.47 -17.77 10.46
CA TYR A 501 7.59 -16.84 11.16
C TYR A 501 8.42 -15.99 12.11
N VAL A 502 8.43 -14.68 11.89
CA VAL A 502 9.10 -13.70 12.77
C VAL A 502 8.02 -12.87 13.45
N VAL A 503 7.98 -12.89 14.78
CA VAL A 503 7.06 -12.07 15.56
C VAL A 503 7.85 -11.00 16.29
N LYS A 504 7.56 -9.72 16.04
CA LYS A 504 8.06 -8.64 16.90
C LYS A 504 7.07 -8.43 18.02
N ALA A 505 7.51 -8.63 19.26
CA ALA A 505 6.63 -8.53 20.42
C ALA A 505 6.94 -7.29 21.25
N SER A 506 5.93 -6.47 21.51
CA SER A 506 6.06 -5.28 22.35
C SER A 506 4.97 -5.25 23.42
N ALA A 507 5.39 -5.22 24.68
CA ALA A 507 4.51 -4.94 25.80
C ALA A 507 4.50 -3.43 26.05
N GLY A 508 3.31 -2.82 25.96
CA GLY A 508 3.09 -1.41 26.26
C GLY A 508 3.03 -1.12 27.75
N SER A 509 2.63 0.11 28.09
CA SER A 509 2.47 0.54 29.48
C SER A 509 1.52 -0.37 30.25
N CYS A 510 1.87 -0.66 31.50
CA CYS A 510 1.04 -1.44 32.40
C CYS A 510 0.21 -0.55 33.35
N TRP A 511 -0.80 -1.15 33.97
CA TRP A 511 -1.61 -0.52 35.02
C TRP A 511 -2.21 -1.55 35.98
N GLY A 512 -2.71 -1.05 37.11
CA GLY A 512 -3.39 -1.85 38.13
C GLY A 512 -2.56 -2.02 39.41
N THR A 513 -3.26 -2.07 40.55
CA THR A 513 -2.71 -2.37 41.88
C THR A 513 -3.12 -3.78 42.38
N GLY A 514 -3.70 -4.58 41.48
CA GLY A 514 -4.03 -6.01 41.59
C GLY A 514 -3.34 -6.77 40.46
N PRO A 515 -3.95 -7.78 39.79
CA PRO A 515 -3.32 -8.37 38.60
C PRO A 515 -2.94 -7.26 37.62
N THR A 516 -1.64 -7.18 37.30
CA THR A 516 -1.07 -6.16 36.43
C THR A 516 -1.60 -6.36 35.03
N SER A 517 -2.30 -5.36 34.51
CA SER A 517 -2.77 -5.31 33.13
C SER A 517 -1.75 -4.62 32.24
N PHE A 518 -1.62 -5.06 31.00
CA PHE A 518 -0.76 -4.42 30.00
C PHE A 518 -1.25 -4.72 28.58
N VAL A 519 -0.88 -3.85 27.65
CA VAL A 519 -1.15 -4.05 26.22
C VAL A 519 -0.01 -4.86 25.61
N LEU A 520 -0.34 -5.85 24.78
CA LEU A 520 0.62 -6.55 23.93
C LEU A 520 0.29 -6.27 22.46
N ASN A 521 1.29 -5.81 21.71
CA ASN A 521 1.24 -5.69 20.26
C ASN A 521 2.28 -6.62 19.63
N LEU A 522 1.82 -7.45 18.71
CA LEU A 522 2.62 -8.36 17.91
C LEU A 522 2.57 -7.92 16.46
N GLN A 523 3.73 -7.83 15.81
CA GLN A 523 3.83 -7.70 14.36
C GLN A 523 4.41 -8.99 13.79
N ILE A 524 3.63 -9.67 12.95
CA ILE A 524 3.99 -10.95 12.37
C ILE A 524 4.54 -10.71 10.96
N ALA A 525 5.64 -11.37 10.62
CA ALA A 525 6.15 -11.47 9.27
C ALA A 525 6.41 -12.94 8.92
N VAL A 526 6.03 -13.35 7.72
CA VAL A 526 6.26 -14.69 7.17
C VAL A 526 7.27 -14.57 6.03
N ASN A 527 8.40 -15.27 6.14
CA ASN A 527 9.52 -15.19 5.20
C ASN A 527 10.02 -13.75 4.96
N GLY A 528 9.91 -12.88 5.97
CA GLY A 528 10.32 -11.47 5.89
C GLY A 528 9.29 -10.53 5.25
N MET A 529 8.10 -11.01 4.92
CA MET A 529 6.99 -10.21 4.38
C MET A 529 5.82 -10.16 5.36
N GLN A 530 4.95 -9.15 5.23
CA GLN A 530 3.67 -9.13 5.93
C GLN A 530 2.85 -10.37 5.51
N PRO A 531 2.12 -11.06 6.41
CA PRO A 531 1.25 -12.16 6.00
C PRO A 531 0.20 -11.56 5.06
N ALA A 532 0.11 -12.12 3.86
CA ALA A 532 -0.69 -11.63 2.76
C ALA A 532 -1.09 -12.85 1.93
N GLY A 533 -2.27 -13.38 2.20
CA GLY A 533 -2.80 -14.57 1.55
C GLY A 533 -2.00 -15.85 1.83
N ASP A 534 -2.74 -16.93 1.72
CA ASP A 534 -2.39 -18.35 1.75
C ASP A 534 -1.23 -18.77 0.81
N ALA A 535 -0.70 -17.87 -0.02
CA ALA A 535 0.48 -18.11 -0.86
C ALA A 535 1.82 -18.17 -0.09
N ASN A 536 1.88 -17.67 1.16
CA ASN A 536 3.13 -17.56 1.93
C ASN A 536 3.34 -18.64 3.01
N GLY A 537 2.42 -19.60 3.13
CA GLY A 537 2.47 -20.67 4.14
C GLY A 537 1.14 -20.94 4.85
N GLY A 538 0.16 -20.03 4.75
CA GLY A 538 -1.16 -20.15 5.37
C GLY A 538 -1.22 -19.72 6.83
N LEU A 539 -2.42 -19.74 7.42
CA LEU A 539 -2.64 -19.41 8.84
C LEU A 539 -1.81 -20.34 9.74
N ALA A 540 -1.24 -19.81 10.82
CA ALA A 540 -0.47 -20.59 11.78
C ALA A 540 -1.09 -20.54 13.18
N ALA A 541 -1.11 -21.69 13.85
CA ALA A 541 -1.37 -21.78 15.28
C ALA A 541 -0.05 -21.46 16.02
N LEU A 542 -0.01 -20.29 16.66
CA LEU A 542 1.15 -19.77 17.36
C LEU A 542 0.95 -19.88 18.88
N GLN A 543 2.05 -20.10 19.58
CA GLN A 543 2.14 -20.10 21.04
C GLN A 543 3.24 -19.13 21.45
N LEU A 544 2.83 -18.03 22.07
CA LEU A 544 3.73 -17.03 22.63
C LEU A 544 3.86 -17.26 24.14
N THR A 545 5.06 -17.54 24.61
CA THR A 545 5.38 -17.71 26.02
C THR A 545 5.94 -16.42 26.61
N PHE A 546 5.37 -15.96 27.71
CA PHE A 546 5.77 -14.76 28.44
C PHE A 546 6.79 -15.16 29.52
N ASN A 547 8.07 -15.05 29.19
CA ASN A 547 9.16 -15.31 30.14
C ASN A 547 9.20 -14.16 31.17
N GLY A 548 9.21 -14.52 32.45
CA GLY A 548 9.11 -13.56 33.57
C GLY A 548 7.70 -13.44 34.17
N ALA A 549 6.67 -13.95 33.48
CA ALA A 549 5.34 -14.17 34.06
C ALA A 549 5.14 -15.65 34.40
N GLN A 550 4.37 -15.93 35.45
CA GLN A 550 3.91 -17.28 35.82
C GLN A 550 2.49 -17.56 35.31
N ASP A 551 1.71 -16.49 35.16
CA ASP A 551 0.32 -16.52 34.73
C ASP A 551 0.02 -15.35 33.80
N ILE A 552 -0.75 -15.59 32.76
CA ILE A 552 -1.26 -14.60 31.83
C ILE A 552 -2.73 -14.94 31.58
N THR A 553 -3.59 -13.92 31.62
CA THR A 553 -4.98 -14.01 31.21
C THR A 553 -5.25 -12.97 30.14
N ALA A 554 -5.66 -13.43 28.96
CA ALA A 554 -6.16 -12.53 27.91
C ALA A 554 -7.53 -12.01 28.30
N THR A 555 -7.64 -10.70 28.48
CA THR A 555 -8.93 -10.03 28.77
C THR A 555 -9.61 -9.53 27.51
N GLN A 556 -8.81 -9.23 26.48
CA GLN A 556 -9.26 -8.87 25.15
C GLN A 556 -8.16 -9.25 24.16
N THR A 557 -8.52 -9.70 22.97
CA THR A 557 -7.60 -9.94 21.86
C THR A 557 -8.16 -9.31 20.59
N TRP A 558 -7.28 -8.92 19.67
CA TRP A 558 -7.64 -8.47 18.33
C TRP A 558 -6.78 -9.17 17.29
N ASN A 559 -7.35 -9.37 16.09
CA ASN A 559 -6.71 -10.02 14.94
C ASN A 559 -6.17 -11.43 15.26
N ALA A 560 -6.72 -12.07 16.30
CA ALA A 560 -6.37 -13.40 16.75
C ALA A 560 -7.63 -14.24 16.93
N ALA A 561 -7.63 -15.42 16.34
CA ALA A 561 -8.67 -16.44 16.47
C ALA A 561 -8.24 -17.54 17.45
N ASN A 562 -9.21 -18.33 17.92
CA ASN A 562 -8.99 -19.49 18.80
C ASN A 562 -8.07 -19.20 19.99
N THR A 563 -8.22 -18.01 20.58
CA THR A 563 -7.35 -17.52 21.62
C THR A 563 -7.54 -18.27 22.93
N LYS A 564 -6.42 -18.65 23.53
CA LYS A 564 -6.39 -19.34 24.82
C LYS A 564 -5.18 -18.92 25.61
N THR A 565 -5.36 -18.66 26.89
CA THR A 565 -4.25 -18.48 27.82
C THR A 565 -4.22 -19.63 28.82
N ALA A 566 -3.03 -20.20 29.05
CA ALA A 566 -2.81 -21.24 30.03
C ALA A 566 -1.42 -21.06 30.65
N GLY A 567 -1.35 -20.88 31.97
CA GLY A 567 -0.11 -20.47 32.63
C GLY A 567 0.40 -19.16 32.03
N ASN A 568 1.66 -19.12 31.63
CA ASN A 568 2.29 -17.97 30.97
C ASN A 568 2.31 -18.06 29.43
N VAL A 569 1.46 -18.90 28.83
CA VAL A 569 1.40 -19.10 27.38
C VAL A 569 0.10 -18.52 26.81
N PHE A 570 0.22 -17.73 25.76
CA PHE A 570 -0.87 -17.29 24.90
C PHE A 570 -0.84 -18.07 23.59
N SER A 571 -1.84 -18.91 23.39
CA SER A 571 -2.06 -19.62 22.13
C SER A 571 -3.10 -18.88 21.31
N PHE A 572 -2.84 -18.71 20.02
CA PHE A 572 -3.75 -18.07 19.09
C PHE A 572 -3.49 -18.53 17.67
N GLU A 573 -4.48 -18.35 16.82
CA GLU A 573 -4.35 -18.47 15.39
C GLU A 573 -4.38 -17.05 14.80
N THR A 574 -3.53 -16.78 13.81
CA THR A 574 -3.63 -15.53 13.05
C THR A 574 -5.00 -15.48 12.38
N GLN A 575 -5.77 -14.41 12.60
CA GLN A 575 -7.06 -14.27 11.93
C GLN A 575 -6.81 -13.70 10.52
N ASP A 576 -7.23 -14.40 9.47
CA ASP A 576 -7.18 -13.95 8.07
C ASP A 576 -5.85 -13.29 7.64
N ASP A 577 -4.72 -13.90 8.03
CA ASP A 577 -3.37 -13.40 7.73
C ASP A 577 -3.11 -11.95 8.21
N GLN A 578 -3.83 -11.48 9.23
CA GLN A 578 -3.62 -10.15 9.79
C GLN A 578 -2.24 -10.04 10.45
N PRO A 579 -1.43 -9.02 10.10
CA PRO A 579 -0.07 -8.88 10.63
C PRO A 579 0.00 -8.40 12.07
N ASN A 580 -1.03 -7.71 12.54
CA ASN A 580 -1.00 -6.94 13.78
C ASN A 580 -1.86 -7.63 14.83
N VAL A 581 -1.34 -8.69 15.44
CA VAL A 581 -2.04 -9.43 16.48
C VAL A 581 -1.81 -8.76 17.84
N GLY A 582 -2.78 -8.76 18.73
CA GLY A 582 -2.54 -8.26 20.07
C GLY A 582 -3.67 -8.48 21.04
N GLY A 583 -3.55 -7.85 22.19
CA GLY A 583 -4.54 -7.95 23.24
C GLY A 583 -4.21 -7.13 24.47
N ILE A 584 -5.17 -7.12 25.40
CA ILE A 584 -4.95 -6.68 26.78
C ILE A 584 -4.82 -7.94 27.62
N PHE A 585 -3.68 -8.06 28.29
CA PHE A 585 -3.34 -9.19 29.14
C PHE A 585 -3.26 -8.75 30.60
N SER A 586 -3.54 -9.67 31.50
CA SER A 586 -3.42 -9.47 32.94
C SER A 586 -2.64 -10.60 33.59
N SER A 587 -1.89 -10.29 34.66
CA SER A 587 -1.05 -11.26 35.38
C SER A 587 -0.99 -10.94 36.87
N ASN A 588 -1.13 -11.95 37.71
CA ASN A 588 -0.95 -11.81 39.16
C ASN A 588 0.53 -11.88 39.58
N SER A 589 1.39 -12.43 38.71
CA SER A 589 2.82 -12.59 38.96
C SER A 589 3.67 -11.41 38.49
N LEU A 590 3.08 -10.44 37.78
CA LEU A 590 3.75 -9.22 37.35
C LEU A 590 3.32 -8.03 38.24
N GLY A 591 4.27 -7.13 38.50
CA GLY A 591 4.03 -5.82 39.09
C GLY A 591 4.07 -4.72 38.05
N CYS A 592 3.46 -3.58 38.37
CA CYS A 592 3.51 -2.37 37.56
C CYS A 592 3.95 -1.17 38.41
N ALA A 593 5.06 -0.54 38.04
CA ALA A 593 5.55 0.67 38.69
C ALA A 593 5.80 1.76 37.64
N ASN A 594 5.13 2.91 37.76
CA ASN A 594 5.23 4.02 36.80
C ASN A 594 4.98 3.60 35.34
N GLY A 595 4.06 2.66 35.11
CA GLY A 595 3.76 2.12 33.78
C GLY A 595 4.77 1.11 33.24
N VAL A 596 5.77 0.71 34.03
CA VAL A 596 6.79 -0.28 33.68
C VAL A 596 6.50 -1.61 34.36
N ILE A 597 6.51 -2.69 33.56
CA ILE A 597 6.27 -4.06 34.00
C ILE A 597 7.51 -4.60 34.74
N THR A 598 7.31 -5.23 35.90
CA THR A 598 8.37 -5.84 36.70
C THR A 598 7.99 -7.25 37.15
N PRO A 599 8.81 -8.29 36.91
CA PRO A 599 10.07 -8.27 36.14
C PRO A 599 9.83 -7.97 34.66
N ALA A 600 10.88 -7.54 33.95
CA ALA A 600 10.81 -7.29 32.52
C ALA A 600 10.42 -8.57 31.77
N LEU A 601 9.50 -8.45 30.82
CA LEU A 601 9.05 -9.57 30.00
C LEU A 601 10.01 -9.81 28.84
N THR A 602 10.33 -11.08 28.60
CA THR A 602 10.86 -11.53 27.32
C THR A 602 9.94 -12.59 26.74
N PHE A 603 10.09 -12.90 25.45
CA PHE A 603 9.16 -13.78 24.76
C PHE A 603 9.89 -14.96 24.13
N SER A 604 9.19 -16.09 24.04
CA SER A 604 9.58 -17.23 23.21
C SER A 604 8.39 -17.61 22.32
N LEU A 605 8.65 -18.01 21.09
CA LEU A 605 7.61 -18.35 20.12
C LEU A 605 7.76 -19.80 19.64
N ALA A 606 6.64 -20.53 19.61
CA ALA A 606 6.49 -21.81 18.95
C ALA A 606 5.22 -21.82 18.09
N GLY A 607 5.09 -22.78 17.18
CA GLY A 607 3.86 -22.94 16.40
C GLY A 607 4.00 -23.92 15.24
N GLN A 608 2.92 -24.00 14.46
CA GLN A 608 2.82 -24.79 13.23
C GLN A 608 1.75 -24.17 12.32
N LEU A 609 1.74 -24.53 11.03
CA LEU A 609 0.66 -24.17 10.12
C LEU A 609 -0.65 -24.84 10.57
N LEU A 610 -1.82 -24.24 10.28
CA LEU A 610 -3.12 -24.86 10.55
C LEU A 610 -3.31 -26.19 9.80
N SER A 611 -2.62 -26.35 8.66
CA SER A 611 -2.54 -27.62 7.92
C SER A 611 -1.70 -28.70 8.60
N GLY A 612 -1.03 -28.39 9.72
CA GLY A 612 -0.13 -29.27 10.45
C GLY A 612 1.32 -29.25 9.94
N GLY A 613 1.65 -28.40 8.96
CA GLY A 613 3.02 -28.23 8.46
C GLY A 613 3.94 -27.52 9.46
N ALA A 614 5.23 -27.87 9.45
CA ALA A 614 6.24 -27.22 10.28
C ALA A 614 6.47 -25.76 9.86
N ILE A 615 6.78 -24.91 10.83
CA ILE A 615 7.25 -23.53 10.62
C ILE A 615 8.61 -23.35 11.32
N ASN A 616 9.35 -22.30 10.95
CA ASN A 616 10.54 -21.85 11.66
C ASN A 616 10.20 -20.57 12.45
N PRO A 617 9.74 -20.68 13.71
CA PRO A 617 9.30 -19.53 14.50
C PRO A 617 10.49 -18.81 15.14
N SER A 618 10.43 -17.49 15.18
CA SER A 618 11.37 -16.62 15.88
C SER A 618 10.63 -15.42 16.45
N VAL A 619 11.13 -14.88 17.56
CA VAL A 619 10.58 -13.69 18.19
C VAL A 619 11.69 -12.67 18.42
N VAL A 620 11.39 -11.41 18.16
CA VAL A 620 12.32 -10.27 18.25
C VAL A 620 11.77 -9.24 19.23
#